data_AF-A0A6G1E0V2-F1
#
_entry.id   AF-A0A6G1E0V2-F1
#
_cell.length_a   1.000
_cell.length_b   1.000
_cell.length_c   1.000
_cell.angle_alpha   90.00
_cell.angle_beta   90.00
_cell.angle_gamma   90.00
#
_symmetry.space_group_name_H-M   'P 1'
#
loop_
_entity.id
_entity.type
_entity.pdbx_description
1 polymer ?
#
loop_
_entity_poly.entity_id
_entity_poly.type
_entity_poly.pdbx_seq_one_letter_code
_entity_poly.pdbx_strand_id
1 'polypeptide(L)'
;MDYPPPPPWLLRLRCVVQHYEWGRRGDASLVARLSSADGADGPDPARPYAELWMGTHPSAPSSLLRADGLLRDWLSRNPAALGPAVAARWGGDLPFLFKVLSVAKALSIQAHPDKDLAEVLHALRPATYKDVNHKPEMAIAVTEFRVLCGFAGIEELKDVLRTVPEVEDLVGPEDAAKLLSVKEYHGVNEVKSSLRSAFTKLMTASKVVVSEAIAKLICRLHVESKVRTLTEKEHLVLSLEKQYPEDVGVLSAFFFNYIKLSPGEALYIGANEPHAYLSGECVECMATSDNVVRAGLTPKYRDVQTLCSMLTYKQVFPEILRGVPVRPHIRRYTPPFDEFEVDCCSLPPGELAVISPVPGPSVYLVMVGEGEIQLLQASARLGQARKRQCQEMVRAALASAVRRLREKEAELEAARRGAAELEERLRQAAAESQAWCGPSAPPRPMPRASATPTPSPLATRWRRGRARASGSTARTSPCRPR
;
A
#
# COMPACT_ATOMS: atom_id res chain seq x y z
N MET A 1 32.37 -40.14 -3.52
CA MET A 1 31.34 -39.27 -4.12
C MET A 1 31.76 -37.85 -3.82
N ASP A 2 32.39 -37.19 -4.79
CA ASP A 2 32.70 -35.78 -4.70
C ASP A 2 31.37 -35.02 -4.66
N TYR A 3 31.02 -34.50 -3.49
CA TYR A 3 29.96 -33.51 -3.42
C TYR A 3 30.43 -32.30 -4.21
N PRO A 4 29.62 -31.77 -5.14
CA PRO A 4 29.96 -30.51 -5.78
C PRO A 4 30.17 -29.44 -4.69
N PRO A 5 31.12 -28.49 -4.90
CA PRO A 5 31.32 -27.41 -3.96
C PRO A 5 29.99 -26.69 -3.70
N PRO A 6 29.73 -26.23 -2.46
CA PRO A 6 28.50 -25.52 -2.17
C PRO A 6 28.34 -24.34 -3.14
N PRO A 7 27.13 -24.11 -3.68
CA PRO A 7 26.92 -23.05 -4.65
C PRO A 7 27.36 -21.70 -4.06
N PRO A 8 27.89 -20.78 -4.89
CA PRO A 8 28.09 -19.42 -4.43
C PRO A 8 26.74 -18.82 -4.02
N TRP A 9 26.55 -18.60 -2.72
CA TRP A 9 25.32 -18.03 -2.15
C TRP A 9 25.12 -16.55 -2.49
N LEU A 10 26.11 -15.94 -3.15
CA LEU A 10 26.06 -14.60 -3.69
C LEU A 10 26.33 -14.64 -5.19
N LEU A 11 25.33 -14.31 -5.98
CA LEU A 11 25.36 -14.34 -7.44
C LEU A 11 25.23 -12.91 -7.97
N ARG A 12 26.13 -12.54 -8.88
CA ARG A 12 26.01 -11.27 -9.61
C ARG A 12 25.12 -11.48 -10.83
N LEU A 13 24.08 -10.67 -10.96
CA LEU A 13 23.11 -10.73 -12.05
C LEU A 13 23.45 -9.72 -13.14
N ARG A 14 23.22 -10.09 -14.39
CA ARG A 14 23.03 -9.16 -15.51
C ARG A 14 21.53 -9.05 -15.78
N CYS A 15 21.01 -7.85 -15.58
CA CYS A 15 19.59 -7.53 -15.60
C CYS A 15 19.19 -6.89 -16.93
N VAL A 16 17.90 -6.91 -17.25
CA VAL A 16 17.40 -6.46 -18.56
C VAL A 16 16.76 -5.07 -18.43
N VAL A 17 17.11 -4.17 -19.34
CA VAL A 17 16.47 -2.86 -19.46
C VAL A 17 15.33 -2.94 -20.46
N GLN A 18 14.17 -2.43 -20.07
CA GLN A 18 13.04 -2.15 -20.96
C GLN A 18 13.10 -0.69 -21.42
N HIS A 19 13.01 -0.50 -22.74
CA HIS A 19 13.13 0.80 -23.40
C HIS A 19 11.76 1.34 -23.84
N TYR A 20 10.79 1.34 -22.94
CA TYR A 20 9.46 1.86 -23.25
C TYR A 20 9.49 3.38 -23.46
N GLU A 21 8.72 3.88 -24.42
CA GLU A 21 8.71 5.31 -24.80
C GLU A 21 8.36 6.28 -23.66
N TRP A 22 7.73 5.80 -22.58
CA TRP A 22 7.43 6.64 -21.41
C TRP A 22 8.66 6.90 -20.52
N GLY A 23 9.76 6.16 -20.74
CA GLY A 23 10.98 6.26 -19.93
C GLY A 23 11.76 7.55 -20.16
N ARG A 24 12.54 7.97 -19.15
CA ARG A 24 13.51 9.07 -19.33
C ARG A 24 14.59 8.67 -20.33
N ARG A 25 15.12 9.64 -21.08
CA ARG A 25 16.12 9.41 -22.13
C ARG A 25 17.55 9.63 -21.61
N GLY A 26 18.49 8.82 -22.10
CA GLY A 26 19.91 8.94 -21.80
C GLY A 26 20.24 9.00 -20.31
N ASP A 27 21.28 9.77 -19.97
CA ASP A 27 21.78 9.95 -18.59
C ASP A 27 20.79 10.57 -17.62
N ALA A 28 19.71 11.19 -18.10
CA ALA A 28 18.64 11.68 -17.24
C ALA A 28 17.87 10.53 -16.56
N SER A 29 17.95 9.30 -17.10
CA SER A 29 17.35 8.10 -16.52
C SER A 29 18.28 7.41 -15.53
N LEU A 30 17.79 7.19 -14.31
CA LEU A 30 18.42 6.32 -13.33
C LEU A 30 18.62 4.91 -13.84
N VAL A 31 17.66 4.39 -14.61
CA VAL A 31 17.78 3.06 -15.25
C VAL A 31 19.00 3.03 -16.18
N ALA A 32 19.19 4.07 -16.98
CA ALA A 32 20.36 4.18 -17.87
C ALA A 32 21.69 4.24 -17.10
N ARG A 33 21.74 5.06 -16.04
CA ARG A 33 22.93 5.19 -15.18
C ARG A 33 23.28 3.88 -14.49
N LEU A 34 22.28 3.18 -13.96
CA LEU A 34 22.48 1.87 -13.30
C LEU A 34 22.90 0.78 -14.29
N SER A 35 22.29 0.73 -15.49
CA SER A 35 22.61 -0.31 -16.46
C SER A 35 23.98 -0.13 -17.11
N SER A 36 24.49 1.10 -17.15
CA SER A 36 25.77 1.44 -17.80
C SER A 36 26.96 1.43 -16.84
N ALA A 37 26.74 1.22 -15.54
CA ALA A 37 27.79 1.22 -14.52
C ALA A 37 28.88 0.14 -14.74
N ASP A 38 28.60 -0.87 -15.57
CA ASP A 38 29.47 -2.01 -15.85
C ASP A 38 30.16 -1.96 -17.24
N GLY A 39 30.00 -0.89 -18.04
CA GLY A 39 30.45 -0.80 -19.44
C GLY A 39 31.12 0.52 -19.84
N ALA A 40 31.91 0.49 -20.92
CA ALA A 40 32.77 1.60 -21.38
C ALA A 40 32.06 2.66 -22.24
N ASP A 41 30.87 2.34 -22.78
CA ASP A 41 30.07 3.29 -23.57
C ASP A 41 28.89 3.79 -22.71
N GLY A 42 28.77 5.11 -22.57
CA GLY A 42 27.64 5.74 -21.89
C GLY A 42 26.30 5.45 -22.58
N PRO A 43 25.17 5.69 -21.90
CA PRO A 43 23.86 5.42 -22.49
C PRO A 43 23.59 6.31 -23.70
N ASP A 44 22.85 5.78 -24.67
CA ASP A 44 22.40 6.54 -25.83
C ASP A 44 21.54 7.73 -25.36
N PRO A 45 21.94 9.00 -25.62
CA PRO A 45 21.23 10.18 -25.15
C PRO A 45 19.78 10.27 -25.65
N ALA A 46 19.49 9.70 -26.82
CA ALA A 46 18.17 9.75 -27.43
C ALA A 46 17.29 8.57 -27.03
N ARG A 47 17.85 7.46 -26.54
CA ARG A 47 17.08 6.25 -26.24
C ARG A 47 16.34 6.38 -24.89
N PRO A 48 15.07 5.94 -24.78
CA PRO A 48 14.38 5.88 -23.51
C PRO A 48 14.83 4.67 -22.69
N TYR A 49 14.97 4.85 -21.38
CA TYR A 49 15.34 3.82 -20.41
C TYR A 49 14.29 3.83 -19.31
N ALA A 50 13.35 2.90 -19.38
CA ALA A 50 12.10 2.95 -18.62
C ALA A 50 12.14 2.08 -17.36
N GLU A 51 12.52 0.81 -17.52
CA GLU A 51 12.54 -0.15 -16.40
C GLU A 51 13.83 -0.98 -16.42
N LEU A 52 14.41 -1.25 -15.25
CA LEU A 52 15.45 -2.27 -15.05
C LEU A 52 14.83 -3.45 -14.30
N TRP A 53 14.85 -4.65 -14.89
CA TRP A 53 14.17 -5.83 -14.33
C TRP A 53 15.16 -6.80 -13.69
N MET A 54 14.92 -7.14 -12.42
CA MET A 54 15.72 -8.05 -11.62
C MET A 54 14.84 -9.19 -11.10
N GLY A 55 15.02 -10.39 -11.67
CA GLY A 55 14.25 -11.56 -11.30
C GLY A 55 14.18 -12.61 -12.41
N THR A 56 13.16 -13.46 -12.32
CA THR A 56 12.98 -14.65 -13.18
C THR A 56 11.89 -14.48 -14.23
N HIS A 57 11.34 -13.28 -14.39
CA HIS A 57 10.22 -13.04 -15.29
C HIS A 57 10.56 -13.36 -16.75
N PRO A 58 9.72 -14.12 -17.49
CA PRO A 58 10.03 -14.59 -18.83
C PRO A 58 10.23 -13.45 -19.86
N SER A 59 9.53 -12.33 -19.71
CA SER A 59 9.64 -11.16 -20.61
C SER A 59 10.96 -10.37 -20.49
N ALA A 60 11.70 -10.54 -19.38
CA ALA A 60 12.98 -9.89 -19.14
C ALA A 60 13.78 -10.67 -18.08
N PRO A 61 14.27 -11.87 -18.43
CA PRO A 61 14.89 -12.77 -17.47
C PRO A 61 16.29 -12.29 -17.11
N SER A 62 16.61 -12.25 -15.82
CA SER A 62 17.98 -11.97 -15.38
C SER A 62 18.90 -13.15 -15.68
N SER A 63 20.14 -12.86 -16.09
CA SER A 63 21.19 -13.86 -16.34
C SER A 63 22.29 -13.75 -15.29
N LEU A 64 23.09 -14.80 -15.12
CA LEU A 64 24.24 -14.79 -14.21
C LEU A 64 25.45 -14.16 -14.92
N LEU A 65 26.20 -13.28 -14.24
CA LEU A 65 27.34 -12.59 -14.87
C LEU A 65 28.59 -13.48 -14.96
N ARG A 66 28.82 -14.31 -13.94
CA ARG A 66 30.02 -15.17 -13.80
C ARG A 66 29.75 -16.64 -14.14
N ALA A 67 28.54 -16.96 -14.56
CA ALA A 67 28.13 -18.30 -14.95
C ALA A 67 27.18 -18.17 -16.15
N ASP A 68 27.17 -19.16 -17.04
CA ASP A 68 26.24 -19.15 -18.16
C ASP A 68 24.84 -19.59 -17.72
N GLY A 69 23.82 -18.89 -18.22
CA GLY A 69 22.41 -19.25 -18.07
C GLY A 69 21.55 -18.22 -17.33
N LEU A 70 20.24 -18.48 -17.35
CA LEU A 70 19.25 -17.65 -16.69
C LEU A 70 19.18 -17.94 -15.20
N LEU A 71 18.82 -16.94 -14.40
CA LEU A 71 18.57 -17.08 -12.97
C LEU A 71 17.50 -18.14 -12.69
N ARG A 72 16.45 -18.17 -13.51
CA ARG A 72 15.35 -19.15 -13.38
C ARG A 72 15.85 -20.58 -13.49
N ASP A 73 16.64 -20.88 -14.53
CA ASP A 73 17.21 -22.23 -14.74
C ASP A 73 18.20 -22.62 -13.65
N TRP A 74 18.91 -21.64 -13.09
CA TRP A 74 19.79 -21.86 -11.95
C TRP A 74 18.99 -22.20 -10.69
N LEU A 75 17.90 -21.48 -10.41
CA LEU A 75 17.01 -21.76 -9.26
C LEU A 75 16.34 -23.14 -9.39
N SER A 76 15.91 -23.55 -10.58
CA SER A 76 15.36 -24.89 -10.81
C SER A 76 16.38 -26.00 -10.50
N ARG A 77 17.67 -25.77 -10.77
CA ARG A 77 18.76 -26.71 -10.43
C ARG A 77 19.20 -26.60 -8.96
N ASN A 78 18.90 -25.49 -8.29
CA ASN A 78 19.32 -25.20 -6.91
C ASN A 78 18.12 -24.75 -6.06
N PRO A 79 17.07 -25.59 -5.89
CA PRO A 79 15.84 -25.19 -5.22
C PRO A 79 16.03 -24.78 -3.75
N ALA A 80 17.11 -25.24 -3.12
CA ALA A 80 17.50 -24.84 -1.76
C ALA A 80 17.77 -23.33 -1.63
N ALA A 81 18.12 -22.64 -2.73
CA ALA A 81 18.38 -21.20 -2.73
C ALA A 81 17.12 -20.34 -2.49
N LEU A 82 15.93 -20.89 -2.77
CA LEU A 82 14.66 -20.23 -2.43
C LEU A 82 14.30 -20.38 -0.94
N GLY A 83 14.84 -21.41 -0.29
CA GLY A 83 14.38 -21.82 1.03
C GLY A 83 13.04 -22.58 0.98
N PRO A 84 12.78 -23.45 1.97
CA PRO A 84 11.66 -24.38 1.94
C PRO A 84 10.29 -23.68 1.99
N ALA A 85 10.17 -22.58 2.73
CA ALA A 85 8.91 -21.84 2.86
C ALA A 85 8.47 -21.20 1.53
N VAL A 86 9.41 -20.58 0.83
CA VAL A 86 9.14 -19.94 -0.46
C VAL A 86 8.85 -20.98 -1.54
N ALA A 87 9.67 -22.03 -1.62
CA ALA A 87 9.47 -23.10 -2.58
C ALA A 87 8.11 -23.79 -2.42
N ALA A 88 7.66 -24.05 -1.18
CA ALA A 88 6.37 -24.66 -0.90
C ALA A 88 5.18 -23.78 -1.29
N ARG A 89 5.31 -22.45 -1.14
CA ARG A 89 4.19 -21.53 -1.34
C ARG A 89 4.08 -20.98 -2.77
N TRP A 90 5.19 -20.80 -3.47
CA TRP A 90 5.24 -20.20 -4.82
C TRP A 90 5.87 -21.09 -5.88
N GLY A 91 5.84 -22.41 -5.67
CA GLY A 91 6.10 -23.39 -6.73
C GLY A 91 7.54 -23.43 -7.25
N GLY A 92 8.50 -22.97 -6.46
CA GLY A 92 9.92 -23.04 -6.84
C GLY A 92 10.40 -21.93 -7.78
N ASP A 93 9.72 -20.78 -7.81
CA ASP A 93 10.19 -19.56 -8.49
C ASP A 93 10.26 -18.38 -7.49
N LEU A 94 10.82 -17.25 -7.91
CA LEU A 94 10.79 -16.02 -7.12
C LEU A 94 9.34 -15.51 -7.02
N PRO A 95 8.84 -15.21 -5.81
CA PRO A 95 7.48 -14.70 -5.63
C PRO A 95 7.31 -13.24 -6.03
N PHE A 96 8.40 -12.56 -6.39
CA PHE A 96 8.43 -11.15 -6.72
C PHE A 96 9.28 -10.87 -7.96
N LEU A 97 8.99 -9.74 -8.60
CA LEU A 97 9.82 -9.09 -9.59
C LEU A 97 10.25 -7.72 -9.03
N PHE A 98 11.56 -7.51 -8.97
CA PHE A 98 12.13 -6.27 -8.46
C PHE A 98 12.55 -5.38 -9.64
N LYS A 99 12.27 -4.09 -9.55
CA LYS A 99 12.54 -3.14 -10.64
C LYS A 99 13.03 -1.79 -10.15
N VAL A 100 13.69 -1.07 -11.06
CA VAL A 100 13.82 0.39 -11.00
C VAL A 100 13.05 0.98 -12.17
N LEU A 101 12.24 2.00 -11.91
CA LEU A 101 11.48 2.72 -12.92
C LEU A 101 12.01 4.16 -13.03
N SER A 102 12.11 4.65 -14.26
CA SER A 102 12.46 6.04 -14.56
C SER A 102 11.41 6.67 -15.47
N VAL A 103 10.42 7.31 -14.86
CA VAL A 103 9.18 7.76 -15.49
C VAL A 103 9.30 9.21 -15.99
N ALA A 104 9.17 9.40 -17.30
CA ALA A 104 9.11 10.72 -17.95
C ALA A 104 7.69 11.09 -18.39
N LYS A 105 6.91 10.10 -18.84
CA LYS A 105 5.51 10.21 -19.26
C LYS A 105 4.64 9.36 -18.35
N ALA A 106 3.42 9.82 -18.05
CA ALA A 106 2.47 9.05 -17.25
C ALA A 106 2.20 7.68 -17.87
N LEU A 107 2.19 6.64 -17.04
CA LEU A 107 1.76 5.30 -17.42
C LEU A 107 0.23 5.24 -17.50
N SER A 108 -0.28 4.14 -18.06
CA SER A 108 -1.71 3.90 -18.11
C SER A 108 -2.31 3.86 -16.71
N ILE A 109 -3.48 4.45 -16.52
CA ILE A 109 -4.29 4.20 -15.33
C ILE A 109 -4.70 2.74 -15.38
N GLN A 110 -4.42 2.00 -14.32
CA GLN A 110 -4.58 0.56 -14.28
C GLN A 110 -5.04 0.07 -12.91
N ALA A 111 -5.59 -1.14 -12.88
CA ALA A 111 -5.84 -1.90 -11.68
C ALA A 111 -5.55 -3.38 -11.95
N HIS A 112 -5.22 -4.12 -10.89
CA HIS A 112 -4.89 -5.54 -10.97
C HIS A 112 -5.96 -6.36 -10.26
N PRO A 113 -6.49 -7.43 -10.88
CA PRO A 113 -7.48 -8.27 -10.22
C PRO A 113 -6.90 -8.89 -8.94
N ASP A 114 -7.76 -9.16 -7.97
CA ASP A 114 -7.41 -10.09 -6.90
C ASP A 114 -7.24 -11.52 -7.45
N LYS A 115 -6.77 -12.42 -6.59
CA LYS A 115 -6.38 -13.76 -7.03
C LYS A 115 -7.57 -14.56 -7.57
N ASP A 116 -8.71 -14.51 -6.87
CA ASP A 116 -9.93 -15.22 -7.26
C ASP A 116 -10.43 -14.73 -8.63
N LEU A 117 -10.44 -13.41 -8.84
CA LEU A 117 -10.84 -12.83 -10.12
C LEU A 117 -9.80 -13.12 -11.22
N ALA A 118 -8.50 -13.11 -10.92
CA ALA A 118 -7.45 -13.45 -11.88
C ALA A 118 -7.61 -14.88 -12.42
N GLU A 119 -7.91 -15.85 -11.55
CA GLU A 119 -8.20 -17.24 -11.94
C GLU A 119 -9.38 -17.32 -12.92
N VAL A 120 -10.50 -16.64 -12.61
CA VAL A 120 -11.68 -16.60 -13.48
C VAL A 120 -11.38 -15.92 -14.81
N LEU A 121 -10.71 -14.77 -14.78
CA LEU A 121 -10.40 -13.99 -15.98
C LEU A 121 -9.42 -14.71 -16.91
N HIS A 122 -8.41 -15.39 -16.36
CA HIS A 122 -7.49 -16.20 -17.13
C HIS A 122 -8.20 -17.39 -17.79
N ALA A 123 -9.08 -18.09 -17.06
CA ALA A 123 -9.85 -19.20 -17.60
C ALA A 123 -10.77 -18.77 -18.76
N LEU A 124 -11.41 -17.60 -18.65
CA LEU A 124 -12.33 -17.09 -19.68
C LEU A 124 -11.63 -16.42 -20.86
N ARG A 125 -10.53 -15.69 -20.61
CA ARG A 125 -9.85 -14.84 -21.60
C ARG A 125 -8.32 -14.90 -21.47
N PRO A 126 -7.69 -16.07 -21.68
CA PRO A 126 -6.25 -16.29 -21.44
C PRO A 126 -5.33 -15.46 -22.36
N ALA A 127 -5.84 -15.01 -23.51
CA ALA A 127 -5.11 -14.11 -24.39
C ALA A 127 -4.97 -12.68 -23.80
N THR A 128 -5.90 -12.26 -22.94
CA THR A 128 -5.91 -10.94 -22.30
C THR A 128 -5.28 -10.98 -20.91
N TYR A 129 -5.65 -11.98 -20.10
CA TYR A 129 -5.16 -12.20 -18.74
C TYR A 129 -4.18 -13.37 -18.78
N LYS A 130 -2.91 -13.11 -18.50
CA LYS A 130 -1.80 -14.00 -18.87
C LYS A 130 -1.55 -15.12 -17.86
N ASP A 131 -2.01 -14.92 -16.64
CA ASP A 131 -1.77 -15.82 -15.53
C ASP A 131 -2.94 -15.78 -14.54
N VAL A 132 -2.94 -16.71 -13.60
CA VAL A 132 -3.95 -16.84 -12.54
C VAL A 132 -3.61 -16.03 -11.29
N ASN A 133 -2.55 -15.22 -11.32
CA ASN A 133 -2.02 -14.59 -10.13
C ASN A 133 -2.55 -13.15 -9.98
N HIS A 134 -2.62 -12.70 -8.73
CA HIS A 134 -2.78 -11.28 -8.43
C HIS A 134 -1.46 -10.53 -8.60
N LYS A 135 -1.52 -9.20 -8.53
CA LYS A 135 -0.37 -8.32 -8.70
C LYS A 135 -0.33 -7.19 -7.67
N PRO A 136 -0.14 -7.50 -6.38
CA PRO A 136 0.22 -6.46 -5.41
C PRO A 136 1.56 -5.84 -5.76
N GLU A 137 1.67 -4.52 -5.59
CA GLU A 137 2.85 -3.73 -5.95
C GLU A 137 3.24 -2.79 -4.81
N MET A 138 4.50 -2.37 -4.76
CA MET A 138 4.98 -1.31 -3.89
C MET A 138 6.00 -0.45 -4.63
N ALA A 139 5.81 0.87 -4.61
CA ALA A 139 6.73 1.84 -5.15
C ALA A 139 7.40 2.61 -4.00
N ILE A 140 8.74 2.66 -4.01
CA ILE A 140 9.56 3.46 -3.10
C ILE A 140 10.22 4.56 -3.91
N ALA A 141 9.90 5.81 -3.59
CA ALA A 141 10.38 6.98 -4.32
C ALA A 141 11.89 7.16 -4.17
N VAL A 142 12.59 7.34 -5.29
CA VAL A 142 14.02 7.70 -5.33
C VAL A 142 14.18 9.21 -5.55
N THR A 143 13.35 9.79 -6.42
CA THR A 143 13.15 11.24 -6.55
C THR A 143 11.77 11.62 -6.02
N GLU A 144 11.35 12.89 -6.12
CA GLU A 144 9.91 13.18 -6.06
C GLU A 144 9.18 12.30 -7.08
N PHE A 145 8.21 11.52 -6.61
CA PHE A 145 7.48 10.56 -7.41
C PHE A 145 5.98 10.84 -7.33
N ARG A 146 5.36 11.02 -8.50
CA ARG A 146 3.97 11.47 -8.61
C ARG A 146 3.09 10.31 -9.06
N VAL A 147 2.00 10.07 -8.32
CA VAL A 147 1.16 8.88 -8.47
C VAL A 147 -0.32 9.26 -8.37
N LEU A 148 -1.16 8.64 -9.20
CA LEU A 148 -2.59 8.50 -8.91
C LEU A 148 -2.80 7.18 -8.19
N CYS A 149 -3.53 7.14 -7.07
CA CYS A 149 -3.83 5.87 -6.40
C CYS A 149 -5.11 5.94 -5.55
N GLY A 150 -6.03 5.00 -5.78
CA GLY A 150 -7.31 4.92 -5.08
C GLY A 150 -8.25 6.07 -5.44
N PHE A 151 -9.53 5.92 -5.09
CA PHE A 151 -10.51 6.99 -5.32
C PHE A 151 -10.32 8.13 -4.32
N ALA A 152 -10.52 9.35 -4.81
CA ALA A 152 -10.53 10.56 -4.00
C ALA A 152 -11.63 10.50 -2.93
N GLY A 153 -11.43 11.25 -1.84
CA GLY A 153 -12.43 11.40 -0.79
C GLY A 153 -13.75 11.94 -1.32
N ILE A 154 -14.87 11.57 -0.69
CA ILE A 154 -16.20 11.98 -1.17
C ILE A 154 -16.37 13.50 -1.24
N GLU A 155 -15.82 14.26 -0.28
CA GLU A 155 -15.91 15.72 -0.31
C GLU A 155 -15.13 16.33 -1.48
N GLU A 156 -13.95 15.79 -1.78
CA GLU A 156 -13.17 16.23 -2.94
C GLU A 156 -13.91 15.91 -4.25
N LEU A 157 -14.54 14.75 -4.36
CA LEU A 157 -15.37 14.40 -5.53
C LEU A 157 -16.58 15.33 -5.68
N LYS A 158 -17.23 15.71 -4.57
CA LYS A 158 -18.33 16.69 -4.61
C LYS A 158 -17.83 18.04 -5.10
N ASP A 159 -16.64 18.47 -4.67
CA ASP A 159 -16.05 19.72 -5.12
C ASP A 159 -15.69 19.67 -6.60
N VAL A 160 -15.17 18.55 -7.11
CA VAL A 160 -14.99 18.32 -8.55
C VAL A 160 -16.31 18.47 -9.29
N LEU A 161 -17.38 17.80 -8.84
CA LEU A 161 -18.70 17.88 -9.50
C LEU A 161 -19.29 19.30 -9.48
N ARG A 162 -18.97 20.11 -8.47
CA ARG A 162 -19.42 21.52 -8.39
C ARG A 162 -18.60 22.48 -9.25
N THR A 163 -17.31 22.19 -9.42
CA THR A 163 -16.33 23.15 -10.00
C THR A 163 -15.82 22.75 -11.39
N VAL A 164 -16.10 21.53 -11.83
CA VAL A 164 -15.69 21.00 -13.13
C VAL A 164 -16.94 20.53 -13.90
N PRO A 165 -17.66 21.46 -14.56
CA PRO A 165 -18.88 21.16 -15.30
C PRO A 165 -18.71 20.04 -16.33
N GLU A 166 -17.55 19.94 -16.97
CA GLU A 166 -17.29 18.92 -18.00
C GLU A 166 -17.27 17.49 -17.42
N VAL A 167 -16.92 17.34 -16.14
CA VAL A 167 -17.00 16.07 -15.43
C VAL A 167 -18.44 15.79 -14.99
N GLU A 168 -19.16 16.81 -14.51
CA GLU A 168 -20.57 16.69 -14.13
C GLU A 168 -21.44 16.30 -15.32
N ASP A 169 -21.27 16.95 -16.48
CA ASP A 169 -21.96 16.65 -17.74
C ASP A 169 -21.80 15.17 -18.15
N LEU A 170 -20.59 14.61 -17.99
CA LEU A 170 -20.29 13.22 -18.34
C LEU A 170 -20.87 12.20 -17.37
N VAL A 171 -20.88 12.52 -16.08
CA VAL A 171 -21.53 11.70 -15.04
C VAL A 171 -23.06 11.79 -15.16
N GLY A 172 -23.56 12.93 -15.64
CA GLY A 172 -24.96 13.24 -15.80
C GLY A 172 -25.64 13.62 -14.47
N PRO A 173 -26.72 14.41 -14.55
CA PRO A 173 -27.31 15.11 -13.41
C PRO A 173 -27.83 14.16 -12.33
N GLU A 174 -28.33 12.98 -12.72
CA GLU A 174 -28.84 12.00 -11.76
C GLU A 174 -27.75 11.43 -10.84
N ASP A 175 -26.60 11.03 -11.40
CA ASP A 175 -25.52 10.44 -10.60
C ASP A 175 -24.69 11.52 -9.90
N ALA A 176 -24.57 12.70 -10.51
CA ALA A 176 -24.01 13.88 -9.84
C ALA A 176 -24.85 14.25 -8.60
N ALA A 177 -26.18 14.34 -8.73
CA ALA A 177 -27.07 14.61 -7.60
C ALA A 177 -26.98 13.55 -6.51
N LYS A 178 -26.92 12.26 -6.88
CA LYS A 178 -26.72 11.17 -5.91
C LYS A 178 -25.42 11.35 -5.13
N LEU A 179 -24.29 11.59 -5.81
CA LEU A 179 -22.99 11.79 -5.16
C LEU A 179 -22.96 13.04 -4.27
N LEU A 180 -23.57 14.14 -4.74
CA LEU A 180 -23.71 15.38 -3.96
C LEU A 180 -24.57 15.19 -2.70
N SER A 181 -25.55 14.30 -2.75
CA SER A 181 -26.43 13.99 -1.62
C SER A 181 -25.83 13.04 -0.57
N VAL A 182 -24.71 12.37 -0.87
CA VAL A 182 -24.04 11.45 0.07
C VAL A 182 -23.63 12.23 1.31
N LYS A 183 -23.96 11.70 2.49
CA LYS A 183 -23.52 12.22 3.79
C LYS A 183 -22.67 11.17 4.52
N GLU A 184 -21.94 11.61 5.54
CA GLU A 184 -21.01 10.76 6.31
C GLU A 184 -21.66 9.52 6.95
N TYR A 185 -22.96 9.57 7.24
CA TYR A 185 -23.69 8.45 7.85
C TYR A 185 -24.28 7.45 6.84
N HIS A 186 -24.13 7.68 5.52
CA HIS A 186 -24.58 6.70 4.53
C HIS A 186 -23.75 5.42 4.63
N GLY A 187 -24.41 4.29 4.38
CA GLY A 187 -23.74 2.99 4.39
C GLY A 187 -22.68 2.91 3.29
N VAL A 188 -21.54 2.29 3.60
CA VAL A 188 -20.40 2.09 2.67
C VAL A 188 -20.83 1.54 1.31
N ASN A 189 -21.82 0.65 1.28
CA ASN A 189 -22.34 0.04 0.06
C ASN A 189 -23.11 1.02 -0.84
N GLU A 190 -23.83 1.98 -0.26
CA GLU A 190 -24.59 2.97 -1.01
C GLU A 190 -23.64 3.95 -1.73
N VAL A 191 -22.64 4.45 -1.00
CA VAL A 191 -21.61 5.34 -1.54
C VAL A 191 -20.83 4.64 -2.65
N LYS A 192 -20.43 3.39 -2.43
CA LYS A 192 -19.78 2.55 -3.45
C LYS A 192 -20.64 2.41 -4.71
N SER A 193 -21.94 2.17 -4.56
CA SER A 193 -22.85 2.03 -5.70
C SER A 193 -22.95 3.31 -6.54
N SER A 194 -23.14 4.47 -5.89
CA SER A 194 -23.22 5.77 -6.57
C SER A 194 -21.92 6.13 -7.27
N LEU A 195 -20.78 5.94 -6.59
CA LEU A 195 -19.46 6.21 -7.19
C LEU A 195 -19.18 5.28 -8.37
N ARG A 196 -19.52 4.00 -8.24
CA ARG A 196 -19.40 3.05 -9.35
C ARG A 196 -20.26 3.47 -10.55
N SER A 197 -21.50 3.91 -10.32
CA SER A 197 -22.38 4.37 -11.40
C SER A 197 -21.77 5.55 -12.14
N ALA A 198 -21.35 6.59 -11.40
CA ALA A 198 -20.73 7.78 -11.97
C ALA A 198 -19.44 7.45 -12.74
N PHE A 199 -18.55 6.66 -12.15
CA PHE A 199 -17.31 6.25 -12.80
C PHE A 199 -17.56 5.38 -14.04
N THR A 200 -18.58 4.51 -14.00
CA THR A 200 -18.97 3.70 -15.16
C THR A 200 -19.42 4.57 -16.32
N LYS A 201 -20.27 5.59 -16.07
CA LYS A 201 -20.71 6.53 -17.11
C LYS A 201 -19.55 7.28 -17.75
N LEU A 202 -18.61 7.75 -16.94
CA LEU A 202 -17.39 8.38 -17.45
C LEU A 202 -16.61 7.41 -18.36
N MET A 203 -16.41 6.17 -17.91
CA MET A 203 -15.61 5.17 -18.61
C MET A 203 -16.28 4.59 -19.86
N THR A 204 -17.61 4.65 -19.96
CA THR A 204 -18.39 4.19 -21.13
C THR A 204 -18.75 5.32 -22.10
N ALA A 205 -18.47 6.58 -21.74
CA ALA A 205 -18.68 7.72 -22.62
C ALA A 205 -17.97 7.52 -23.96
N SER A 206 -18.64 7.93 -25.04
CA SER A 206 -18.09 7.78 -26.39
C SER A 206 -16.87 8.68 -26.56
N LYS A 207 -15.95 8.29 -27.46
CA LYS A 207 -14.76 9.09 -27.74
C LYS A 207 -15.11 10.54 -28.09
N VAL A 208 -16.14 10.77 -28.89
CA VAL A 208 -16.58 12.11 -29.31
C VAL A 208 -16.95 12.98 -28.10
N VAL A 209 -17.77 12.45 -27.19
CA VAL A 209 -18.22 13.18 -26.00
C VAL A 209 -17.02 13.47 -25.07
N VAL A 210 -16.10 12.51 -24.91
CA VAL A 210 -14.87 12.71 -24.13
C VAL A 210 -13.98 13.80 -24.74
N SER A 211 -13.74 13.76 -26.06
CA SER A 211 -12.94 14.76 -26.77
C SER A 211 -13.54 16.17 -26.63
N GLU A 212 -14.86 16.30 -26.76
CA GLU A 212 -15.56 17.59 -26.59
C GLU A 212 -15.46 18.12 -25.15
N ALA A 213 -15.65 17.25 -24.16
CA ALA A 213 -15.53 17.61 -22.75
C ALA A 213 -14.10 18.06 -22.40
N ILE A 214 -13.09 17.34 -22.88
CA ILE A 214 -11.68 17.72 -22.71
C ILE A 214 -11.41 19.07 -23.39
N ALA A 215 -11.84 19.28 -24.64
CA ALA A 215 -11.61 20.55 -25.33
C ALA A 215 -12.21 21.74 -24.57
N LYS A 216 -13.43 21.60 -24.03
CA LYS A 216 -14.08 22.60 -23.17
C LYS A 216 -13.28 22.85 -21.89
N LEU A 217 -12.90 21.78 -21.18
CA LEU A 217 -12.12 21.85 -19.95
C LEU A 217 -10.81 22.59 -20.16
N ILE A 218 -10.04 22.23 -21.19
CA ILE A 218 -8.74 22.81 -21.48
C ILE A 218 -8.87 24.29 -21.87
N CYS A 219 -9.88 24.63 -22.68
CA CYS A 219 -10.17 26.03 -23.03
C CYS A 219 -10.47 26.85 -21.77
N ARG A 220 -11.37 26.34 -20.92
CA ARG A 220 -11.76 26.99 -19.66
C ARG A 220 -10.57 27.17 -18.72
N LEU A 221 -9.79 26.12 -18.46
CA LEU A 221 -8.62 26.19 -17.59
C LEU A 221 -7.53 27.15 -18.11
N HIS A 222 -7.33 27.26 -19.43
CA HIS A 222 -6.42 28.25 -19.99
C HIS A 222 -6.88 29.69 -19.74
N VAL A 223 -8.18 29.96 -19.83
CA VAL A 223 -8.72 31.30 -19.49
C VAL A 223 -8.60 31.55 -17.99
N GLU A 224 -9.01 30.60 -17.16
CA GLU A 224 -8.99 30.74 -15.70
C GLU A 224 -7.57 30.88 -15.14
N SER A 225 -6.56 30.22 -15.75
CA SER A 225 -5.15 30.34 -15.34
C SER A 225 -4.59 31.76 -15.43
N LYS A 226 -5.25 32.67 -16.17
CA LYS A 226 -4.89 34.09 -16.27
C LYS A 226 -5.48 34.94 -15.14
N VAL A 227 -6.47 34.40 -14.42
CA VAL A 227 -7.27 35.12 -13.43
C VAL A 227 -7.08 34.56 -12.03
N ARG A 228 -6.81 33.26 -11.90
CA ARG A 228 -6.56 32.56 -10.63
C ARG A 228 -5.47 31.51 -10.77
N THR A 229 -4.91 31.11 -9.64
CA THR A 229 -4.06 29.92 -9.56
C THR A 229 -4.92 28.66 -9.75
N LEU A 230 -4.46 27.75 -10.60
CA LEU A 230 -5.10 26.46 -10.80
C LEU A 230 -4.76 25.50 -9.66
N THR A 231 -5.66 24.57 -9.36
CA THR A 231 -5.40 23.50 -8.39
C THR A 231 -4.37 22.51 -8.92
N GLU A 232 -3.82 21.67 -8.04
CA GLU A 232 -2.84 20.66 -8.44
C GLU A 232 -3.42 19.65 -9.44
N LYS A 233 -4.71 19.27 -9.29
CA LYS A 233 -5.40 18.39 -10.23
C LYS A 233 -5.68 19.08 -11.57
N GLU A 234 -6.00 20.37 -11.58
CA GLU A 234 -6.16 21.14 -12.83
C GLU A 234 -4.84 21.24 -13.62
N HIS A 235 -3.72 21.47 -12.92
CA HIS A 235 -2.40 21.39 -13.54
C HIS A 235 -2.07 19.97 -14.03
N LEU A 236 -2.45 18.95 -13.28
CA LEU A 236 -2.27 17.56 -13.68
C LEU A 236 -3.03 17.26 -14.97
N VAL A 237 -4.32 17.59 -15.08
CA VAL A 237 -5.10 17.28 -16.30
C VAL A 237 -4.58 18.03 -17.52
N LEU A 238 -4.14 19.29 -17.38
CA LEU A 238 -3.46 20.02 -18.45
C LEU A 238 -2.16 19.31 -18.90
N SER A 239 -1.41 18.71 -17.97
CA SER A 239 -0.22 17.93 -18.30
C SER A 239 -0.56 16.58 -18.94
N LEU A 240 -1.59 15.90 -18.45
CA LEU A 240 -2.04 14.61 -18.99
C LEU A 240 -2.57 14.77 -20.41
N GLU A 241 -3.32 15.82 -20.70
CA GLU A 241 -3.83 16.08 -22.05
C GLU A 241 -2.70 16.27 -23.07
N LYS A 242 -1.62 16.96 -22.70
CA LYS A 242 -0.44 17.09 -23.57
C LYS A 242 0.20 15.74 -23.90
N GLN A 243 0.10 14.77 -23.00
CA GLN A 243 0.69 13.44 -23.13
C GLN A 243 -0.25 12.44 -23.82
N TYR A 244 -1.55 12.59 -23.57
CA TYR A 244 -2.63 11.70 -24.02
C TYR A 244 -3.84 12.54 -24.45
N PRO A 245 -3.77 13.19 -25.63
CA PRO A 245 -4.86 14.02 -26.11
C PRO A 245 -6.16 13.22 -26.23
N GLU A 246 -7.26 13.81 -25.81
CA GLU A 246 -8.61 13.24 -25.91
C GLU A 246 -8.82 11.89 -25.15
N ASP A 247 -7.93 11.53 -24.22
CA ASP A 247 -8.06 10.29 -23.47
C ASP A 247 -8.92 10.47 -22.21
N VAL A 248 -9.88 9.56 -21.99
CA VAL A 248 -10.75 9.56 -20.79
C VAL A 248 -9.97 9.58 -19.47
N GLY A 249 -8.73 9.09 -19.47
CA GLY A 249 -7.77 9.15 -18.37
C GLY A 249 -7.47 10.57 -17.88
N VAL A 250 -7.58 11.57 -18.76
CA VAL A 250 -7.41 12.99 -18.42
C VAL A 250 -8.51 13.43 -17.46
N LEU A 251 -9.76 13.02 -17.73
CA LEU A 251 -10.91 13.37 -16.90
C LEU A 251 -11.02 12.47 -15.67
N SER A 252 -10.73 11.17 -15.81
CA SER A 252 -10.79 10.24 -14.68
C SER A 252 -9.72 10.51 -13.63
N ALA A 253 -8.65 11.24 -13.95
CA ALA A 253 -7.68 11.72 -12.96
C ALA A 253 -8.32 12.53 -11.82
N PHE A 254 -9.43 13.23 -12.06
CA PHE A 254 -10.16 13.93 -11.00
C PHE A 254 -10.75 12.98 -9.94
N PHE A 255 -11.04 11.73 -10.32
CA PHE A 255 -11.65 10.73 -9.45
C PHE A 255 -10.67 10.07 -8.48
N PHE A 256 -9.35 10.28 -8.65
CA PHE A 256 -8.32 9.59 -7.89
C PHE A 256 -7.56 10.52 -6.95
N ASN A 257 -6.93 9.96 -5.90
CA ASN A 257 -6.00 10.75 -5.08
C ASN A 257 -4.75 11.05 -5.91
N TYR A 258 -4.33 12.32 -5.92
CA TYR A 258 -3.05 12.73 -6.51
C TYR A 258 -2.00 12.85 -5.41
N ILE A 259 -1.01 11.96 -5.47
CA ILE A 259 -0.03 11.74 -4.39
C ILE A 259 1.36 12.13 -4.89
N LYS A 260 2.09 12.85 -4.05
CA LYS A 260 3.51 13.18 -4.24
C LYS A 260 4.31 12.50 -3.13
N LEU A 261 5.12 11.52 -3.51
CA LEU A 261 6.04 10.85 -2.60
C LEU A 261 7.40 11.55 -2.65
N SER A 262 7.91 11.89 -1.47
CA SER A 262 9.29 12.35 -1.29
C SER A 262 10.27 11.17 -1.35
N PRO A 263 11.56 11.39 -1.68
CA PRO A 263 12.56 10.33 -1.64
C PRO A 263 12.53 9.53 -0.33
N GLY A 264 12.47 8.20 -0.42
CA GLY A 264 12.36 7.28 0.70
C GLY A 264 10.94 7.10 1.27
N GLU A 265 9.95 7.82 0.77
CA GLU A 265 8.53 7.48 1.00
C GLU A 265 8.09 6.39 0.02
N ALA A 266 7.15 5.57 0.46
CA ALA A 266 6.66 4.45 -0.31
C ALA A 266 5.14 4.33 -0.22
N LEU A 267 4.58 3.68 -1.23
CA LEU A 267 3.16 3.37 -1.35
C LEU A 267 3.03 1.92 -1.80
N TYR A 268 2.19 1.14 -1.11
CA TYR A 268 1.76 -0.15 -1.62
C TYR A 268 0.42 -0.03 -2.31
N ILE A 269 0.19 -0.87 -3.31
CA ILE A 269 -0.99 -0.87 -4.16
C ILE A 269 -1.62 -2.24 -4.06
N GLY A 270 -2.86 -2.26 -3.54
CA GLY A 270 -3.63 -3.48 -3.39
C GLY A 270 -4.30 -3.93 -4.69
N ALA A 271 -4.81 -5.16 -4.68
CA ALA A 271 -5.69 -5.64 -5.73
C ALA A 271 -6.94 -4.76 -5.84
N ASN A 272 -7.45 -4.64 -7.06
CA ASN A 272 -8.64 -3.89 -7.44
C ASN A 272 -8.58 -2.38 -7.13
N GLU A 273 -7.39 -1.82 -6.89
CA GLU A 273 -7.20 -0.39 -6.69
C GLU A 273 -6.69 0.29 -7.97
N PRO A 274 -7.35 1.38 -8.43
CA PRO A 274 -6.91 2.11 -9.61
C PRO A 274 -5.69 2.97 -9.29
N HIS A 275 -4.68 2.94 -10.14
CA HIS A 275 -3.46 3.72 -9.95
C HIS A 275 -2.74 4.03 -11.27
N ALA A 276 -1.86 5.03 -11.25
CA ALA A 276 -0.96 5.36 -12.35
C ALA A 276 0.30 6.06 -11.84
N TYR A 277 1.48 5.66 -12.32
CA TYR A 277 2.70 6.43 -12.11
C TYR A 277 2.79 7.54 -13.14
N LEU A 278 2.96 8.78 -12.68
CA LEU A 278 2.87 9.96 -13.52
C LEU A 278 4.25 10.50 -13.93
N SER A 279 5.19 10.55 -12.99
CA SER A 279 6.56 11.01 -13.24
C SER A 279 7.46 10.77 -12.03
N GLY A 280 8.77 10.75 -12.27
CA GLY A 280 9.81 10.59 -11.24
C GLY A 280 10.50 9.23 -11.36
N GLU A 281 11.33 8.91 -10.39
CA GLU A 281 12.08 7.64 -10.36
C GLU A 281 11.77 6.90 -9.06
N CYS A 282 11.57 5.59 -9.15
CA CYS A 282 11.25 4.75 -8.00
C CYS A 282 11.88 3.37 -8.11
N VAL A 283 12.01 2.72 -6.97
CA VAL A 283 12.16 1.26 -6.88
C VAL A 283 10.75 0.67 -6.81
N GLU A 284 10.46 -0.30 -7.66
CA GLU A 284 9.20 -1.06 -7.61
C GLU A 284 9.49 -2.51 -7.23
N CYS A 285 8.67 -3.07 -6.36
CA CYS A 285 8.59 -4.52 -6.18
C CYS A 285 7.14 -4.94 -6.37
N MET A 286 6.91 -6.05 -7.06
CA MET A 286 5.58 -6.55 -7.37
C MET A 286 5.55 -8.07 -7.35
N ALA A 287 4.39 -8.67 -7.09
CA ALA A 287 4.20 -10.10 -7.33
C ALA A 287 4.37 -10.43 -8.81
N THR A 288 4.76 -11.66 -9.15
CA THR A 288 4.94 -12.07 -10.54
C THR A 288 3.59 -12.29 -11.23
N SER A 289 3.12 -11.28 -11.96
CA SER A 289 1.91 -11.33 -12.80
C SER A 289 1.96 -10.27 -13.90
N ASP A 290 1.33 -10.58 -15.04
CA ASP A 290 1.14 -9.68 -16.19
C ASP A 290 -0.32 -9.20 -16.32
N ASN A 291 -1.18 -9.52 -15.35
CA ASN A 291 -2.59 -9.11 -15.36
C ASN A 291 -2.76 -7.61 -15.13
N VAL A 292 -3.29 -6.90 -16.12
CA VAL A 292 -3.51 -5.45 -16.06
C VAL A 292 -4.85 -5.08 -16.71
N VAL A 293 -5.74 -4.44 -15.95
CA VAL A 293 -6.99 -3.85 -16.47
C VAL A 293 -6.83 -2.34 -16.54
N ARG A 294 -6.98 -1.75 -17.73
CA ARG A 294 -6.68 -0.32 -17.96
C ARG A 294 -7.92 0.57 -17.96
N ALA A 295 -7.76 1.76 -17.42
CA ALA A 295 -8.79 2.79 -17.23
C ALA A 295 -8.52 4.11 -17.98
N GLY A 296 -7.43 4.23 -18.74
CA GLY A 296 -7.10 5.45 -19.48
C GLY A 296 -5.60 5.68 -19.57
N LEU A 297 -5.23 6.81 -20.16
CA LEU A 297 -3.86 7.20 -20.47
C LEU A 297 -3.14 6.10 -21.28
N THR A 298 -3.84 5.55 -22.27
CA THR A 298 -3.36 4.37 -23.00
C THR A 298 -3.99 4.24 -24.39
N PRO A 299 -3.20 3.91 -25.42
CA PRO A 299 -3.74 3.50 -26.71
C PRO A 299 -4.20 2.03 -26.73
N LYS A 300 -3.83 1.25 -25.71
CA LYS A 300 -4.16 -0.18 -25.61
C LYS A 300 -5.62 -0.41 -25.22
N TYR A 301 -6.11 -1.62 -25.50
CA TYR A 301 -7.45 -2.08 -25.13
C TYR A 301 -7.78 -1.81 -23.65
N ARG A 302 -9.02 -1.35 -23.42
CA ARG A 302 -9.62 -1.09 -22.11
C ARG A 302 -10.81 -2.00 -21.91
N ASP A 303 -10.71 -2.89 -20.94
CA ASP A 303 -11.81 -3.75 -20.52
C ASP A 303 -12.68 -3.03 -19.49
N VAL A 304 -13.50 -2.09 -19.97
CA VAL A 304 -14.28 -1.19 -19.11
C VAL A 304 -15.27 -1.94 -18.22
N GLN A 305 -15.85 -3.04 -18.71
CA GLN A 305 -16.81 -3.83 -17.94
C GLN A 305 -16.12 -4.49 -16.74
N THR A 306 -15.02 -5.24 -16.97
CA THR A 306 -14.28 -5.86 -15.87
C THR A 306 -13.74 -4.81 -14.93
N LEU A 307 -13.15 -3.71 -15.46
CA LEU A 307 -12.68 -2.58 -14.67
C LEU A 307 -13.75 -2.09 -13.69
N CYS A 308 -14.90 -1.63 -14.19
CA CYS A 308 -15.89 -0.99 -13.33
C CYS A 308 -16.51 -1.97 -12.32
N SER A 309 -16.52 -3.27 -12.63
CA SER A 309 -17.02 -4.31 -11.72
C SER A 309 -16.03 -4.67 -10.60
N MET A 310 -14.73 -4.69 -10.89
CA MET A 310 -13.72 -5.22 -9.97
C MET A 310 -13.27 -4.20 -8.92
N LEU A 311 -13.26 -2.90 -9.25
CA LEU A 311 -12.68 -1.88 -8.39
C LEU A 311 -13.32 -1.84 -6.99
N THR A 312 -12.52 -1.53 -5.97
CA THR A 312 -12.99 -1.52 -4.58
C THR A 312 -13.94 -0.35 -4.31
N TYR A 313 -13.73 0.79 -4.98
CA TYR A 313 -14.36 2.09 -4.74
C TYR A 313 -14.15 2.63 -3.32
N LYS A 314 -13.06 2.22 -2.66
CA LYS A 314 -12.67 2.80 -1.37
C LYS A 314 -12.19 4.24 -1.58
N GLN A 315 -12.78 5.16 -0.82
CA GLN A 315 -12.47 6.59 -0.85
C GLN A 315 -11.53 6.95 0.31
N VAL A 316 -10.40 6.26 0.38
CA VAL A 316 -9.42 6.40 1.46
C VAL A 316 -8.12 6.91 0.86
N PHE A 317 -7.54 7.95 1.47
CA PHE A 317 -6.21 8.39 1.10
C PHE A 317 -5.20 7.30 1.48
N PRO A 318 -4.38 6.79 0.54
CA PRO A 318 -3.47 5.69 0.83
C PRO A 318 -2.44 6.01 1.91
N GLU A 319 -2.04 5.01 2.68
CA GLU A 319 -0.99 5.16 3.70
C GLU A 319 0.38 5.34 3.04
N ILE A 320 1.08 6.43 3.38
CA ILE A 320 2.45 6.69 2.94
C ILE A 320 3.42 6.06 3.95
N LEU A 321 4.12 5.02 3.52
CA LEU A 321 5.10 4.32 4.32
C LEU A 321 6.44 5.06 4.27
N ARG A 322 7.05 5.27 5.44
CA ARG A 322 8.44 5.76 5.52
C ARG A 322 9.45 4.64 5.72
N GLY A 323 9.00 3.40 5.97
CA GLY A 323 9.87 2.30 6.38
C GLY A 323 10.25 2.34 7.87
N VAL A 324 10.45 1.18 8.46
CA VAL A 324 10.74 1.00 9.90
C VAL A 324 12.24 0.71 10.08
N PRO A 325 12.97 1.45 10.92
CA PRO A 325 14.36 1.09 11.24
C PRO A 325 14.42 -0.29 11.90
N VAL A 326 15.14 -1.22 11.29
CA VAL A 326 15.30 -2.60 11.81
C VAL A 326 16.72 -2.86 12.32
N ARG A 327 17.71 -2.14 11.76
CA ARG A 327 19.13 -2.18 12.13
C ARG A 327 19.77 -0.82 11.85
N PRO A 328 20.99 -0.54 12.36
CA PRO A 328 21.76 0.61 11.91
C PRO A 328 21.81 0.67 10.38
N HIS A 329 21.54 1.85 9.82
CA HIS A 329 21.51 2.12 8.37
C HIS A 329 20.42 1.42 7.55
N ILE A 330 19.63 0.50 8.14
CA ILE A 330 18.65 -0.31 7.40
C ILE A 330 17.23 0.02 7.84
N ARG A 331 16.40 0.42 6.87
CA ARG A 331 14.97 0.65 7.03
C ARG A 331 14.19 -0.34 6.17
N ARG A 332 13.16 -0.95 6.75
CA ARG A 332 12.35 -1.98 6.13
C ARG A 332 10.98 -1.47 5.73
N TYR A 333 10.55 -1.79 4.53
CA TYR A 333 9.21 -1.54 4.02
C TYR A 333 8.49 -2.89 3.92
N THR A 334 7.46 -3.06 4.75
CA THR A 334 6.67 -4.29 4.83
C THR A 334 5.23 -3.99 4.43
N PRO A 335 4.83 -4.29 3.18
CA PRO A 335 3.44 -4.16 2.76
C PRO A 335 2.56 -5.25 3.37
N PRO A 336 1.21 -5.13 3.32
CA PRO A 336 0.29 -6.09 3.94
C PRO A 336 0.04 -7.33 3.06
N PHE A 337 1.08 -7.87 2.44
CA PHE A 337 1.04 -9.10 1.63
C PHE A 337 2.38 -9.84 1.74
N ASP A 338 2.43 -11.09 1.31
CA ASP A 338 3.48 -12.04 1.74
C ASP A 338 4.59 -12.27 0.71
N GLU A 339 4.43 -11.75 -0.51
CA GLU A 339 5.32 -12.00 -1.63
C GLU A 339 6.71 -11.39 -1.44
N PHE A 340 6.81 -10.23 -0.78
CA PHE A 340 8.07 -9.53 -0.62
C PHE A 340 8.08 -8.52 0.54
N GLU A 341 9.29 -8.20 0.98
CA GLU A 341 9.64 -7.03 1.77
C GLU A 341 10.84 -6.33 1.11
N VAL A 342 11.01 -5.03 1.35
CA VAL A 342 12.16 -4.28 0.80
C VAL A 342 12.93 -3.62 1.93
N ASP A 343 14.23 -3.91 2.01
CA ASP A 343 15.16 -3.21 2.89
C ASP A 343 15.91 -2.14 2.10
N CYS A 344 15.94 -0.91 2.62
CA CYS A 344 16.76 0.18 2.13
C CYS A 344 17.94 0.39 3.10
N CYS A 345 19.16 0.30 2.58
CA CYS A 345 20.39 0.48 3.34
C CYS A 345 21.09 1.77 2.92
N SER A 346 21.21 2.74 3.84
CA SER A 346 21.95 3.99 3.66
C SER A 346 23.23 3.96 4.47
N LEU A 347 24.30 3.44 3.87
CA LEU A 347 25.59 3.22 4.51
C LEU A 347 26.55 4.43 4.31
N PRO A 348 26.99 5.10 5.38
CA PRO A 348 27.99 6.17 5.27
C PRO A 348 29.38 5.63 4.85
N PRO A 349 30.24 6.47 4.24
CA PRO A 349 31.60 6.08 3.89
C PRO A 349 32.39 5.55 5.10
N GLY A 350 33.03 4.39 4.93
CA GLY A 350 33.86 3.76 5.97
C GLY A 350 33.08 2.99 7.04
N GLU A 351 31.75 2.98 6.99
CA GLU A 351 30.93 2.20 7.91
C GLU A 351 30.60 0.79 7.37
N LEU A 352 30.09 -0.07 8.25
CA LEU A 352 29.69 -1.44 7.93
C LEU A 352 28.22 -1.67 8.32
N ALA A 353 27.44 -2.25 7.41
CA ALA A 353 26.12 -2.79 7.71
C ALA A 353 26.14 -4.33 7.67
N VAL A 354 25.46 -4.96 8.63
CA VAL A 354 25.27 -6.42 8.66
C VAL A 354 23.83 -6.75 8.31
N ILE A 355 23.65 -7.38 7.14
CA ILE A 355 22.37 -7.87 6.66
C ILE A 355 22.13 -9.26 7.26
N SER A 356 20.97 -9.46 7.89
CA SER A 356 20.64 -10.75 8.49
C SER A 356 20.20 -11.74 7.42
N PRO A 357 20.51 -13.04 7.60
CA PRO A 357 19.94 -14.07 6.74
C PRO A 357 18.41 -14.06 6.89
N VAL A 358 17.71 -14.05 5.76
CA VAL A 358 16.26 -14.17 5.67
C VAL A 358 15.87 -15.58 5.23
N PRO A 359 14.69 -16.09 5.63
CA PRO A 359 14.24 -17.44 5.26
C PRO A 359 13.70 -17.50 3.80
N GLY A 360 14.44 -16.91 2.86
CA GLY A 360 14.05 -16.75 1.46
C GLY A 360 15.18 -16.18 0.60
N PRO A 361 14.98 -16.03 -0.72
CA PRO A 361 15.94 -15.41 -1.60
C PRO A 361 16.00 -13.89 -1.38
N SER A 362 17.10 -13.25 -1.73
CA SER A 362 17.25 -11.79 -1.71
C SER A 362 17.90 -11.31 -3.00
N VAL A 363 17.42 -10.19 -3.51
CA VAL A 363 18.03 -9.45 -4.62
C VAL A 363 18.60 -8.15 -4.05
N TYR A 364 19.87 -7.88 -4.32
CA TYR A 364 20.55 -6.66 -3.87
C TYR A 364 20.84 -5.76 -5.06
N LEU A 365 20.60 -4.46 -4.88
CA LEU A 365 20.90 -3.42 -5.86
C LEU A 365 21.65 -2.27 -5.17
N VAL A 366 22.80 -1.91 -5.71
CA VAL A 366 23.54 -0.72 -5.29
C VAL A 366 23.03 0.45 -6.12
N MET A 367 22.32 1.38 -5.48
CA MET A 367 21.71 2.52 -6.16
C MET A 367 22.67 3.70 -6.34
N VAL A 368 23.51 3.93 -5.33
CA VAL A 368 24.46 5.06 -5.26
C VAL A 368 25.72 4.60 -4.56
N GLY A 369 26.87 5.03 -5.06
CA GLY A 369 28.18 4.71 -4.50
C GLY A 369 28.65 3.30 -4.83
N GLU A 370 29.64 2.86 -4.07
CA GLU A 370 30.28 1.56 -4.24
C GLU A 370 30.62 0.97 -2.87
N GLY A 371 30.87 -0.34 -2.83
CA GLY A 371 31.25 -1.04 -1.62
C GLY A 371 31.49 -2.53 -1.87
N GLU A 372 31.90 -3.22 -0.82
CA GLU A 372 32.12 -4.66 -0.85
C GLU A 372 31.03 -5.39 -0.06
N ILE A 373 30.53 -6.49 -0.65
CA ILE A 373 29.65 -7.43 0.03
C ILE A 373 30.39 -8.74 0.24
N GLN A 374 30.46 -9.17 1.50
CA GLN A 374 31.15 -10.39 1.89
C GLN A 374 30.20 -11.27 2.71
N LEU A 375 30.20 -12.58 2.40
CA LEU A 375 29.50 -13.56 3.22
C LEU A 375 30.28 -13.77 4.51
N LEU A 376 29.70 -13.35 5.64
CA LEU A 376 30.26 -13.65 6.94
C LEU A 376 30.18 -15.16 7.18
N GLN A 377 31.30 -15.86 7.00
CA GLN A 377 31.38 -17.27 7.40
C GLN A 377 31.12 -17.35 8.90
N ALA A 378 30.24 -18.28 9.29
CA ALA A 378 29.96 -18.58 10.68
C ALA A 378 31.19 -19.22 11.36
N SER A 379 32.23 -18.45 11.63
CA SER A 379 33.29 -18.88 12.53
C SER A 379 32.72 -18.93 13.95
N ALA A 380 33.12 -19.93 14.75
CA ALA A 380 32.65 -20.14 16.11
C ALA A 380 32.80 -18.91 17.05
N ARG A 381 33.58 -17.89 16.65
CA ARG A 381 33.70 -16.59 17.33
C ARG A 381 32.44 -15.72 17.23
N LEU A 382 31.58 -15.93 16.22
CA LEU A 382 30.30 -15.25 16.07
C LEU A 382 29.28 -15.63 17.15
N GLY A 383 29.39 -16.78 17.81
CA GLY A 383 28.48 -17.16 18.90
C GLY A 383 28.52 -16.15 20.06
N GLN A 384 29.70 -15.66 20.41
CA GLN A 384 29.88 -14.66 21.47
C GLN A 384 29.55 -13.23 20.99
N ALA A 385 29.94 -12.85 19.77
CA ALA A 385 29.61 -11.54 19.22
C ALA A 385 28.09 -11.39 18.98
N ARG A 386 27.44 -12.42 18.42
CA ARG A 386 25.99 -12.49 18.20
C ARG A 386 25.22 -12.52 19.52
N LYS A 387 25.74 -13.19 20.55
CA LYS A 387 25.14 -13.16 21.91
C LYS A 387 25.25 -11.77 22.54
N ARG A 388 26.40 -11.09 22.41
CA ARG A 388 26.57 -9.71 22.89
C ARG A 388 25.67 -8.72 22.14
N GLN A 389 25.64 -8.78 20.81
CA GLN A 389 24.81 -7.90 20.00
C GLN A 389 23.31 -8.14 20.23
N CYS A 390 22.87 -9.39 20.40
CA CYS A 390 21.48 -9.70 20.74
C CYS A 390 21.12 -9.21 22.15
N GLN A 391 22.04 -9.32 23.12
CA GLN A 391 21.87 -8.76 24.46
C GLN A 391 21.78 -7.22 24.46
N GLU A 392 22.57 -6.54 23.63
CA GLU A 392 22.52 -5.09 23.46
C GLU A 392 21.23 -4.64 22.76
N MET A 393 20.79 -5.34 21.71
CA MET A 393 19.51 -5.08 21.05
C MET A 393 18.33 -5.27 21.99
N VAL A 394 18.32 -6.35 22.77
CA VAL A 394 17.27 -6.58 23.78
C VAL A 394 17.30 -5.49 24.85
N ARG A 395 18.49 -5.06 25.33
CA ARG A 395 18.60 -3.94 26.27
C ARG A 395 18.08 -2.62 25.68
N ALA A 396 18.42 -2.31 24.43
CA ALA A 396 17.96 -1.10 23.76
C ALA A 396 16.43 -1.10 23.54
N ALA A 397 15.88 -2.24 23.11
CA ALA A 397 14.44 -2.42 22.96
C ALA A 397 13.71 -2.29 24.31
N LEU A 398 14.25 -2.90 25.38
CA LEU A 398 13.70 -2.77 26.73
C LEU A 398 13.75 -1.31 27.21
N ALA A 399 14.87 -0.62 27.01
CA ALA A 399 15.01 0.78 27.39
C ALA A 399 14.03 1.70 26.64
N SER A 400 13.80 1.45 25.35
CA SER A 400 12.80 2.15 24.55
C SER A 400 11.37 1.86 25.02
N ALA A 401 11.06 0.61 25.36
CA ALA A 401 9.75 0.22 25.88
C ALA A 401 9.49 0.87 27.24
N VAL A 402 10.47 0.86 28.15
CA VAL A 402 10.40 1.53 29.47
C VAL A 402 10.20 3.03 29.32
N ARG A 403 10.87 3.67 28.35
CA ARG A 403 10.68 5.11 28.09
C ARG A 403 9.24 5.42 27.65
N ARG A 404 8.69 4.65 26.70
CA ARG A 404 7.29 4.77 26.26
C ARG A 404 6.29 4.52 27.38
N LEU A 405 6.58 3.58 28.27
CA LEU A 405 5.74 3.30 29.44
C LEU A 405 5.70 4.49 30.40
N ARG A 406 6.85 5.11 30.69
CA ARG A 406 6.94 6.31 31.53
C ARG A 406 6.23 7.51 30.90
N GLU A 407 6.33 7.69 29.59
CA GLU A 407 5.59 8.74 28.87
C GLU A 407 4.08 8.52 29.01
N LYS A 408 3.59 7.29 28.86
CA LYS A 408 2.17 6.95 29.04
C LYS A 408 1.70 7.08 30.48
N GLU A 409 2.53 6.75 31.46
CA GLU A 409 2.23 6.99 32.88
C GLU A 409 2.12 8.49 33.18
N ALA A 410 3.01 9.32 32.62
CA ALA A 410 2.94 10.77 32.77
C ALA A 410 1.69 11.38 32.12
N GLU A 411 1.31 10.91 30.93
CA GLU A 411 0.06 11.29 30.27
C GLU A 411 -1.17 10.89 31.11
N LEU A 412 -1.17 9.69 31.70
CA LEU A 412 -2.27 9.23 32.55
C LEU A 412 -2.40 10.07 33.82
N GLU A 413 -1.28 10.42 34.46
CA GLU A 413 -1.28 11.31 35.63
C GLU A 413 -1.71 12.74 35.28
N ALA A 414 -1.36 13.24 34.10
CA ALA A 414 -1.88 14.52 33.60
C ALA A 414 -3.40 14.47 33.38
N ALA A 415 -3.91 13.40 32.76
CA ALA A 415 -5.35 13.19 32.57
C ALA A 415 -6.11 13.08 33.90
N ARG A 416 -5.55 12.40 34.90
CA ARG A 416 -6.13 12.31 36.25
C ARG A 416 -6.21 13.67 36.94
N ARG A 417 -5.16 14.48 36.86
CA ARG A 417 -5.18 15.86 37.38
C ARG A 417 -6.24 16.72 36.68
N GLY A 418 -6.33 16.65 35.35
CA GLY A 418 -7.36 17.35 34.60
C GLY A 418 -8.79 16.92 34.97
N ALA A 419 -9.00 15.62 35.20
CA ALA A 419 -10.30 15.11 35.66
C ALA A 419 -10.66 15.63 37.08
N ALA A 420 -9.70 15.66 38.01
CA ALA A 420 -9.92 16.18 39.36
C ALA A 420 -10.23 17.70 39.36
N GLU A 421 -9.54 18.47 38.52
CA GLU A 421 -9.85 19.90 38.32
C GLU A 421 -11.25 20.11 37.75
N LEU A 422 -11.67 19.27 36.80
CA LEU A 422 -13.01 19.35 36.21
C LEU A 422 -14.09 19.02 37.25
N GLU A 423 -13.88 18.00 38.10
CA GLU A 423 -14.78 17.68 39.21
C GLU A 423 -14.90 18.82 40.20
N GLU A 424 -13.79 19.49 40.54
CA GLU A 424 -13.82 20.61 41.47
C GLU A 424 -14.55 21.82 40.87
N ARG A 425 -14.34 22.12 39.58
CA ARG A 425 -15.11 23.15 38.87
C ARG A 425 -16.60 22.82 38.80
N LEU A 426 -16.96 21.55 38.64
CA LEU A 426 -18.36 21.10 38.70
C LEU A 426 -18.95 21.27 40.11
N ARG A 427 -18.19 20.98 41.17
CA ARG A 427 -18.64 21.25 42.56
C ARG A 427 -18.83 22.73 42.82
N GLN A 428 -17.91 23.57 42.39
CA GLN A 428 -18.01 25.03 42.53
C GLN A 428 -19.23 25.57 41.78
N ALA A 429 -19.43 25.16 40.52
CA ALA A 429 -20.61 25.55 39.74
C ALA A 429 -21.92 25.06 40.38
N ALA A 430 -21.94 23.85 40.96
CA ALA A 430 -23.10 23.33 41.67
C ALA A 430 -23.38 24.11 42.97
N ALA A 431 -22.35 24.48 43.72
CA ALA A 431 -22.47 25.29 44.93
C ALA A 431 -22.93 26.72 44.62
N GLU A 432 -22.42 27.33 43.55
CA GLU A 432 -22.90 28.62 43.03
C GLU A 432 -24.38 28.51 42.61
N SER A 433 -24.76 27.46 41.89
CA SER A 433 -26.16 27.22 41.53
C SER A 433 -27.07 27.04 42.76
N GLN A 434 -26.57 26.43 43.84
CA GLN A 434 -27.29 26.30 45.12
C GLN A 434 -27.38 27.61 45.90
N ALA A 435 -26.38 28.49 45.77
CA ALA A 435 -26.41 29.82 46.37
C ALA A 435 -27.41 30.75 45.66
N TRP A 436 -27.61 30.57 44.35
CA TRP A 436 -28.59 31.32 43.56
C TRP A 436 -30.03 30.78 43.72
N CYS A 437 -30.19 29.48 43.93
CA CYS A 437 -31.48 28.84 44.20
C CYS A 437 -31.66 28.63 45.72
N GLY A 438 -32.23 29.61 46.42
CA GLY A 438 -32.50 29.54 47.87
C GLY A 438 -33.28 28.27 48.31
N PRO A 439 -33.23 27.90 49.60
CA PRO A 439 -33.62 26.57 50.07
C PRO A 439 -35.10 26.26 49.81
N SER A 440 -35.34 25.21 49.03
CA SER A 440 -36.66 24.62 48.78
C SER A 440 -37.22 24.00 50.06
N ALA A 441 -38.42 24.44 50.46
CA ALA A 441 -39.14 23.96 51.64
C ALA A 441 -39.47 22.45 51.58
N PRO A 442 -39.45 21.73 52.72
CA PRO A 442 -39.62 20.28 52.72
C PRO A 442 -41.09 19.84 52.61
N PRO A 443 -41.40 18.71 51.94
CA PRO A 443 -42.74 18.12 51.97
C PRO A 443 -43.03 17.43 53.32
N ARG A 444 -44.30 17.49 53.73
CA ARG A 444 -44.85 17.00 55.01
C ARG A 444 -44.81 15.45 55.15
N PRO A 445 -44.70 14.91 56.39
CA PRO A 445 -44.48 13.48 56.64
C PRO A 445 -45.77 12.66 56.78
N MET A 446 -45.70 11.38 56.42
CA MET A 446 -46.65 10.32 56.79
C MET A 446 -46.01 9.38 57.86
N PRO A 447 -46.80 8.73 58.73
CA PRO A 447 -46.38 8.34 60.07
C PRO A 447 -45.68 6.97 60.18
N ARG A 448 -44.89 6.85 61.26
CA ARG A 448 -44.10 5.67 61.67
C ARG A 448 -44.95 4.54 62.26
N ALA A 449 -44.53 3.30 62.03
CA ALA A 449 -44.69 2.21 62.99
C ALA A 449 -43.45 1.30 62.96
N SER A 450 -42.89 1.11 64.15
CA SER A 450 -41.78 0.24 64.52
C SER A 450 -42.29 -1.17 64.87
N ALA A 451 -41.57 -2.21 64.45
CA ALA A 451 -41.18 -3.38 65.27
C ALA A 451 -40.74 -4.55 64.35
N THR A 452 -39.50 -4.99 64.54
CA THR A 452 -38.92 -6.29 64.15
C THR A 452 -39.67 -7.45 64.83
N PRO A 453 -39.76 -8.67 64.25
CA PRO A 453 -38.62 -9.61 64.27
C PRO A 453 -38.45 -10.56 63.04
N THR A 454 -37.24 -11.14 62.97
CA THR A 454 -36.73 -12.33 62.25
C THR A 454 -37.68 -13.55 62.16
N PRO A 455 -37.40 -14.66 61.39
CA PRO A 455 -36.28 -15.01 60.48
C PRO A 455 -36.64 -15.70 59.11
N SER A 456 -35.69 -15.71 58.16
CA SER A 456 -35.23 -16.78 57.20
C SER A 456 -36.23 -17.66 56.38
N PRO A 457 -35.77 -18.46 55.39
CA PRO A 457 -35.10 -18.15 54.11
C PRO A 457 -35.91 -18.67 52.89
N LEU A 458 -35.68 -18.16 51.66
CA LEU A 458 -35.64 -18.93 50.38
C LEU A 458 -35.62 -18.02 49.13
N ALA A 459 -34.73 -18.41 48.21
CA ALA A 459 -34.80 -18.29 46.73
C ALA A 459 -34.67 -16.86 46.12
N THR A 460 -33.88 -16.56 45.08
CA THR A 460 -33.11 -17.36 44.12
C THR A 460 -32.09 -16.46 43.40
N ARG A 461 -30.88 -17.01 43.12
CA ARG A 461 -29.94 -16.82 41.97
C ARG A 461 -29.70 -15.41 41.40
N TRP A 462 -28.47 -15.01 41.07
CA TRP A 462 -27.65 -15.54 39.98
C TRP A 462 -26.14 -15.52 40.30
N ARG A 463 -25.45 -16.61 39.93
CA ARG A 463 -24.03 -16.90 40.23
C ARG A 463 -23.14 -16.71 39.01
N ARG A 464 -21.90 -16.28 39.28
CA ARG A 464 -20.72 -16.33 38.41
C ARG A 464 -20.42 -17.76 37.92
N GLY A 465 -19.70 -17.85 36.81
CA GLY A 465 -18.95 -19.05 36.45
C GLY A 465 -17.85 -18.78 35.41
N ARG A 466 -16.60 -18.71 35.88
CA ARG A 466 -15.43 -19.22 35.14
C ARG A 466 -15.06 -20.55 35.81
N ALA A 467 -14.79 -21.60 35.05
CA ALA A 467 -13.64 -22.49 35.27
C ALA A 467 -13.56 -23.60 34.20
N ARG A 468 -12.32 -24.04 34.02
CA ARG A 468 -11.72 -24.93 33.02
C ARG A 468 -12.07 -26.43 33.14
N ALA A 469 -12.01 -27.08 31.97
CA ALA A 469 -11.26 -28.30 31.59
C ALA A 469 -11.68 -29.73 32.03
N SER A 470 -11.73 -30.55 30.96
CA SER A 470 -11.30 -31.95 30.78
C SER A 470 -12.06 -33.12 31.41
N GLY A 471 -12.52 -34.02 30.53
CA GLY A 471 -12.10 -35.43 30.58
C GLY A 471 -13.19 -36.50 30.53
N SER A 472 -13.43 -37.04 29.31
CA SER A 472 -13.75 -38.45 28.94
C SER A 472 -14.96 -39.15 29.61
N THR A 473 -15.76 -40.03 29.00
CA THR A 473 -15.55 -41.04 27.94
C THR A 473 -16.91 -41.61 27.51
N ALA A 474 -17.01 -41.91 26.21
CA ALA A 474 -17.54 -43.15 25.60
C ALA A 474 -19.05 -43.50 25.52
N ARG A 475 -19.44 -43.77 24.25
CA ARG A 475 -20.32 -44.85 23.72
C ARG A 475 -21.83 -44.69 23.97
N THR A 476 -22.78 -44.91 23.04
CA THR A 476 -22.93 -45.72 21.79
C THR A 476 -24.10 -45.11 20.98
N SER A 477 -23.97 -44.80 19.68
CA SER A 477 -24.42 -45.58 18.48
C SER A 477 -25.96 -45.60 18.21
N PRO A 478 -26.47 -45.96 17.01
CA PRO A 478 -26.82 -45.02 15.92
C PRO A 478 -28.21 -45.30 15.29
N CYS A 479 -28.46 -44.76 14.07
CA CYS A 479 -29.57 -44.98 13.10
C CYS A 479 -30.63 -43.86 13.06
N ARG A 480 -31.15 -43.40 11.92
CA ARG A 480 -30.89 -43.52 10.46
C ARG A 480 -31.83 -42.47 9.77
N PRO A 481 -31.73 -42.24 8.45
CA PRO A 481 -32.06 -40.97 7.81
C PRO A 481 -33.43 -40.92 7.11
N ARG A 482 -33.83 -39.71 6.72
CA ARG A 482 -34.39 -39.38 5.40
C ARG A 482 -33.92 -37.99 4.97
#